data_AF-A0A9D5TE11-F1
#
_entry.id   AF-A0A9D5TE11-F1
#
_cell.length_a   1.000
_cell.length_b   1.000
_cell.length_c   1.000
_cell.angle_alpha   90.00
_cell.angle_beta   90.00
_cell.angle_gamma   90.00
#
_symmetry.space_group_name_H-M   'P 1'
#
loop_
_entity.id
_entity.type
_entity.pdbx_description
1 polymer ?
#
loop_
_entity_poly.entity_id
_entity_poly.type
_entity_poly.pdbx_seq_one_letter_code
_entity_poly.pdbx_strand_id
1 'polypeptide(L)'
;MGCMKCGKKLVDSETFCPECLEKMKERPVKPGTVVTLPSRPDTPVAKKRTFRHRFIWDAEDQISYLRTKVRWLTFLLIVTILCLLASVGVILWMLDQMGRIDLPLPAFLGG
;
A
#
# COMPACT_ATOMS: atom_id res chain seq x y z
N MET A 1 24.85 -35.78 20.46
CA MET A 1 24.64 -35.34 19.05
C MET A 1 25.94 -35.63 18.28
N GLY A 2 25.92 -35.82 16.96
CA GLY A 2 27.15 -36.06 16.18
C GLY A 2 27.71 -34.76 15.59
N CYS A 3 29.02 -34.68 15.38
CA CYS A 3 29.66 -33.57 14.70
C CYS A 3 29.12 -33.41 13.27
N MET A 4 28.69 -32.20 12.89
CA MET A 4 28.16 -31.93 11.54
C MET A 4 29.18 -32.12 10.41
N LYS A 5 30.49 -32.12 10.71
CA LYS A 5 31.55 -32.27 9.70
C LYS A 5 32.05 -33.71 9.56
N CYS A 6 32.11 -34.49 10.65
CA CYS A 6 32.75 -35.82 10.66
C CYS A 6 31.92 -36.93 11.32
N GLY A 7 30.76 -36.62 11.91
CA GLY A 7 29.88 -37.62 12.51
C GLY A 7 30.35 -38.23 13.85
N LYS A 8 31.54 -37.86 14.37
CA LYS A 8 32.00 -38.30 15.69
C LYS A 8 30.99 -37.88 16.77
N LYS A 9 30.71 -38.78 17.73
CA LYS A 9 29.84 -38.49 18.89
C LYS A 9 30.45 -37.35 19.71
N LEU A 10 29.71 -36.25 19.85
CA LEU A 10 30.08 -35.13 20.70
C LEU A 10 29.49 -35.35 22.10
N VAL A 11 30.34 -35.15 23.11
CA VAL A 11 29.97 -35.21 24.53
C VAL A 11 29.25 -33.93 24.95
N ASP A 12 29.64 -32.80 24.35
CA ASP A 12 29.08 -31.48 24.62
C ASP A 12 28.03 -31.05 23.58
N SER A 13 27.24 -30.03 23.92
CA SER A 13 26.24 -29.40 23.05
C SER A 13 26.85 -28.60 21.89
N GLU A 14 28.14 -28.78 21.63
CA GLU A 14 28.85 -28.15 20.52
C GLU A 14 28.41 -28.74 19.18
N THR A 15 28.47 -27.93 18.12
CA THR A 15 28.03 -28.35 16.78
C THR A 15 29.14 -29.11 16.01
N PHE A 16 30.40 -28.90 16.41
CA PHE A 16 31.59 -29.44 15.76
C PHE A 16 32.54 -30.06 16.78
N CYS A 17 33.33 -31.04 16.33
CA CYS A 17 34.37 -31.67 17.13
C CYS A 17 35.58 -30.74 17.33
N PRO A 18 36.38 -30.89 18.41
CA PRO A 18 37.55 -30.04 18.65
C PRO A 18 38.54 -30.09 17.47
N GLU A 19 38.81 -31.28 16.92
CA GLU A 19 39.65 -31.45 15.71
C GLU A 19 39.08 -30.73 14.47
N CYS A 20 37.75 -30.63 14.38
CA CYS A 20 37.04 -30.02 13.26
C CYS A 20 37.10 -28.50 13.34
N LEU A 21 37.02 -27.96 14.56
CA LEU A 21 37.13 -26.54 14.87
C LEU A 21 38.54 -26.02 14.60
N GLU A 22 39.58 -26.78 14.96
CA GLU A 22 40.97 -26.41 14.66
C GLU A 22 41.21 -26.26 13.15
N LYS A 23 40.70 -27.19 12.35
CA LYS A 23 40.77 -27.10 10.88
C LYS A 23 39.98 -25.92 10.31
N MET A 24 38.95 -25.44 11.00
CA MET A 24 38.21 -24.23 10.58
C MET A 24 38.97 -22.94 10.95
N LYS A 25 39.71 -22.95 12.07
CA LYS A 25 40.56 -21.82 12.48
C LYS A 25 41.70 -21.56 11.50
N GLU A 26 42.19 -22.59 10.81
CA GLU A 26 43.26 -22.47 9.81
C GLU A 26 42.85 -21.61 8.60
N ARG A 27 41.56 -21.59 8.24
CA ARG A 27 41.02 -20.74 7.16
C ARG A 27 39.75 -20.03 7.62
N PRO A 28 39.87 -18.95 8.40
CA PRO A 28 38.71 -18.23 8.88
C PRO A 28 37.97 -17.56 7.71
N VAL A 29 36.65 -17.72 7.67
CA VAL A 29 35.80 -16.96 6.75
C VAL A 29 35.80 -15.50 7.24
N LYS A 30 36.07 -14.54 6.36
CA LYS A 30 36.11 -13.13 6.74
C LYS A 30 34.72 -12.70 7.26
N PRO A 31 34.64 -11.98 8.39
CA PRO A 31 33.37 -11.42 8.85
C PRO A 31 32.81 -10.49 7.78
N GLY A 32 31.54 -10.70 7.39
CA GLY A 32 30.90 -9.96 6.29
C GLY A 32 30.96 -10.63 4.92
N THR A 33 31.55 -11.82 4.79
CA THR A 33 31.48 -12.59 3.53
C THR A 33 30.04 -13.07 3.31
N VAL A 34 29.38 -12.56 2.26
CA VAL A 34 28.04 -13.01 1.88
C VAL A 34 28.15 -14.45 1.36
N VAL A 35 27.72 -15.41 2.17
CA VAL A 35 27.62 -16.81 1.76
C VAL A 35 26.25 -16.99 1.11
N THR A 36 26.24 -17.13 -0.21
CA THR A 36 25.02 -17.48 -0.95
C THR A 36 24.66 -18.92 -0.60
N LEU A 37 23.69 -19.13 0.29
CA LEU A 37 23.13 -20.46 0.51
C LEU A 37 22.44 -20.88 -0.80
N PRO A 38 22.77 -22.05 -1.38
CA PRO A 38 22.02 -22.56 -2.53
C PRO A 38 20.55 -22.66 -2.13
N SER A 39 19.67 -22.17 -3.00
CA SER A 39 18.24 -22.22 -2.77
C SER A 39 17.84 -23.69 -2.62
N ARG A 40 17.41 -24.06 -1.41
CA ARG A 40 16.96 -25.41 -1.10
C ARG A 40 15.77 -25.71 -2.03
N PRO A 41 15.76 -26.85 -2.75
CA PRO A 41 14.63 -27.18 -3.62
C PRO A 41 13.35 -27.22 -2.78
N ASP A 42 12.48 -26.26 -3.09
CA ASP A 42 11.08 -26.10 -2.71
C ASP A 42 10.61 -26.80 -1.44
N THR A 43 10.85 -26.15 -0.30
CA THR A 43 9.98 -26.34 0.87
C THR A 43 8.82 -25.33 0.80
N PRO A 44 7.55 -25.75 0.98
CA PRO A 44 6.36 -24.91 0.81
C PRO A 44 6.29 -23.72 1.79
N VAL A 45 7.18 -23.68 2.79
CA VAL A 45 7.24 -22.64 3.81
C VAL A 45 7.96 -21.37 3.31
N ALA A 46 8.91 -21.48 2.38
CA ALA A 46 9.67 -20.33 1.88
C ALA A 46 8.89 -19.47 0.85
N LYS A 47 7.95 -20.08 0.12
CA LYS A 47 7.10 -19.42 -0.89
C LYS A 47 6.15 -18.38 -0.30
N LYS A 48 5.90 -18.43 1.01
CA LYS A 48 4.94 -17.55 1.70
C LYS A 48 5.49 -16.15 2.00
N ARG A 49 6.81 -15.97 2.07
CA ARG A 49 7.42 -14.66 2.38
C ARG A 49 7.53 -13.75 1.15
N THR A 50 7.73 -14.32 -0.04
CA THR A 50 7.74 -13.57 -1.31
C THR A 50 6.35 -13.19 -1.79
N PHE A 51 5.31 -13.94 -1.42
CA PHE A 51 3.92 -13.58 -1.69
C PHE A 51 3.47 -12.32 -0.94
N ARG A 52 4.02 -12.07 0.26
CA ARG A 52 3.65 -10.89 1.06
C ARG A 52 4.10 -9.57 0.42
N HIS A 53 5.19 -9.58 -0.36
CA HIS A 53 5.64 -8.41 -1.12
C HIS A 53 4.89 -8.27 -2.45
N ARG A 54 4.39 -9.37 -3.02
CA ARG A 54 3.52 -9.36 -4.20
C ARG A 54 2.08 -8.91 -3.88
N PHE A 55 1.76 -8.80 -2.59
CA PHE A 55 0.55 -8.18 -2.04
C PHE A 55 0.78 -6.70 -1.68
N ILE A 56 1.75 -6.02 -2.31
CA ILE A 56 1.52 -4.61 -2.66
C ILE A 56 0.42 -4.71 -3.71
N TRP A 57 -0.82 -4.75 -3.23
CA TRP A 57 -1.98 -4.69 -4.08
C TRP A 57 -1.87 -3.36 -4.82
N ASP A 58 -1.66 -3.48 -6.13
CA ASP A 58 -1.66 -2.47 -7.17
C ASP A 58 -2.25 -1.13 -6.70
N ALA A 59 -1.37 -0.30 -6.11
CA ALA A 59 -1.77 1.01 -5.58
C ALA A 59 -2.23 1.90 -6.74
N GLU A 60 -1.66 1.71 -7.92
CA GLU A 60 -2.06 2.36 -9.15
C GLU A 60 -3.53 2.03 -9.55
N ASP A 61 -3.97 0.78 -9.44
CA ASP A 61 -5.32 0.33 -9.77
C ASP A 61 -6.37 0.84 -8.78
N GLN A 62 -6.01 0.97 -7.49
CA GLN A 62 -6.90 1.62 -6.54
C GLN A 62 -7.05 3.11 -6.86
N ILE A 63 -5.96 3.80 -7.20
CA ILE A 63 -5.99 5.23 -7.53
C ILE A 63 -6.82 5.48 -8.80
N SER A 64 -6.71 4.61 -9.81
CA SER A 64 -7.46 4.74 -11.07
C SER A 64 -8.97 4.50 -10.87
N TYR A 65 -9.33 3.54 -10.01
CA TYR A 65 -10.73 3.29 -9.63
C TYR A 65 -11.34 4.46 -8.85
N LEU A 66 -10.61 5.03 -7.89
CA LEU A 66 -11.08 6.19 -7.12
C LEU A 66 -11.26 7.42 -7.99
N ARG A 67 -10.33 7.72 -8.91
CA ARG A 67 -10.44 8.88 -9.82
C ARG A 67 -11.68 8.82 -10.70
N THR A 68 -12.01 7.64 -11.20
CA THR A 68 -13.21 7.44 -12.05
C THR A 68 -14.49 7.70 -11.25
N LYS A 69 -14.58 7.16 -10.03
CA LYS A 69 -15.72 7.44 -9.14
C LYS A 69 -15.82 8.91 -8.75
N VAL A 70 -14.70 9.53 -8.39
CA VAL A 70 -14.67 10.97 -8.05
C VAL A 70 -15.15 11.79 -9.24
N ARG A 71 -14.69 11.49 -10.46
CA ARG A 71 -15.14 12.19 -11.67
C ARG A 71 -16.66 12.09 -11.89
N TRP A 72 -17.24 10.91 -11.69
CA TRP A 72 -18.69 10.71 -11.78
C TRP A 72 -19.45 11.42 -10.67
N LEU A 73 -18.98 11.35 -9.43
CA LEU A 73 -19.58 12.04 -8.29
C LEU A 73 -19.53 13.57 -8.46
N THR A 74 -18.41 14.10 -8.93
CA THR A 74 -18.26 15.54 -9.23
C THR A 74 -19.21 15.95 -10.36
N PHE A 75 -19.35 15.14 -11.40
CA PHE A 75 -20.30 15.42 -12.49
C PHE A 75 -21.74 15.42 -11.99
N LEU A 76 -22.15 14.42 -11.20
CA LEU A 76 -23.47 14.38 -10.58
C LEU A 76 -23.72 15.60 -9.69
N LEU A 77 -22.74 16.00 -8.87
CA LEU A 77 -22.84 17.20 -8.04
C LEU A 77 -23.04 18.46 -8.89
N ILE A 78 -22.26 18.66 -9.96
CA ILE A 78 -22.41 19.82 -10.84
C ILE A 78 -23.81 19.85 -11.46
N VAL A 79 -24.30 18.71 -11.98
CA VAL A 79 -25.65 18.62 -12.55
C VAL A 79 -26.72 18.96 -11.51
N THR A 80 -26.58 18.45 -10.28
CA THR A 80 -27.53 18.79 -9.20
C THR A 80 -27.52 20.27 -8.87
N ILE A 81 -26.35 20.91 -8.80
CA ILE A 81 -26.23 22.35 -8.54
C ILE A 81 -26.86 23.16 -9.68
N LEU A 82 -26.58 22.81 -10.93
CA LEU A 82 -27.19 23.47 -12.10
C LEU A 82 -28.72 23.35 -12.09
N CYS A 83 -29.24 22.18 -11.74
CA CYS A 83 -30.68 21.96 -11.65
C CYS A 83 -31.33 22.79 -10.53
N LEU A 84 -30.64 22.94 -9.39
CA LEU A 84 -31.09 23.80 -8.28
C LEU A 84 -31.03 25.29 -8.65
N LEU A 85 -29.98 25.73 -9.34
CA LEU A 85 -29.89 27.12 -9.81
C LEU A 85 -30.98 27.42 -10.84
N ALA A 86 -31.26 26.48 -11.75
CA ALA A 86 -32.35 26.62 -12.72
C ALA A 86 -33.71 26.66 -12.02
N SER A 87 -33.96 25.80 -11.03
CA SER A 87 -35.23 25.82 -10.29
C SER A 87 -35.41 27.10 -9.49
N VAL A 88 -34.38 27.58 -8.79
CA VAL A 88 -34.40 28.87 -8.10
C VAL A 88 -34.60 30.02 -9.10
N GLY A 89 -33.93 30.00 -10.25
CA GLY A 89 -34.10 31.00 -11.30
C GLY A 89 -35.54 31.04 -11.85
N VAL A 90 -36.15 29.88 -12.09
CA VAL A 90 -37.55 29.79 -12.51
C VAL A 90 -38.50 30.26 -11.42
N ILE A 91 -38.22 29.95 -10.14
CA ILE A 91 -39.02 30.43 -9.01
C ILE A 91 -38.92 31.95 -8.89
N LEU A 92 -37.72 32.53 -9.00
CA LEU A 92 -37.52 33.98 -8.98
C LEU A 92 -38.20 34.65 -10.17
N TRP A 93 -38.11 34.05 -11.36
CA TRP A 93 -38.81 34.55 -12.56
C TRP A 93 -40.33 34.46 -12.43
N MET A 94 -40.85 33.40 -11.81
CA MET A 94 -42.28 33.26 -11.51
C MET A 94 -42.75 34.27 -10.46
N LEU A 95 -41.93 34.56 -9.45
CA LEU A 95 -42.22 35.57 -8.43
C LEU A 95 -42.20 36.99 -9.02
N ASP A 96 -41.28 37.26 -9.95
CA ASP A 96 -41.20 38.50 -10.73
C ASP A 96 -42.46 38.69 -11.61
N GLN A 97 -42.87 37.65 -12.35
CA GLN A 97 -44.11 37.65 -13.14
C GLN A 97 -45.38 37.85 -12.29
N MET A 98 -45.37 37.37 -11.05
CA MET A 98 -46.49 37.53 -10.11
C MET A 98 -46.51 38.90 -9.42
N GLY A 99 -45.61 39.83 -9.80
CA GLY A 99 -45.61 41.22 -9.33
C GLY A 99 -45.44 41.34 -7.82
N ARG A 100 -44.83 40.33 -7.19
CA ARG A 100 -44.64 40.29 -5.75
C ARG A 100 -43.18 39.93 -5.49
N ILE A 101 -42.35 40.96 -5.39
CA ILE A 101 -41.28 41.16 -4.38
C ILE A 101 -40.37 42.31 -4.88
N ASP A 102 -40.60 43.52 -4.35
CA ASP A 102 -39.50 44.40 -3.97
C ASP A 102 -38.74 43.70 -2.83
N LEU A 103 -37.56 43.14 -3.10
CA LEU A 103 -36.57 42.93 -2.04
C LEU A 103 -35.24 43.51 -2.51
N PRO A 104 -34.64 44.41 -1.72
CA PRO A 104 -33.37 45.04 -2.06
C PRO A 104 -32.30 43.96 -2.17
N LEU A 105 -31.49 44.07 -3.22
CA LEU A 105 -30.17 43.44 -3.25
C LEU A 105 -29.50 43.65 -1.89
N PRO A 106 -28.91 42.62 -1.26
CA PRO A 106 -27.92 42.88 -0.24
C PRO A 106 -26.76 43.60 -0.93
N ALA A 107 -26.73 44.92 -0.77
CA ALA A 107 -25.57 45.76 -0.93
C ALA A 107 -24.53 45.32 0.11
N PHE A 108 -23.86 44.20 -0.15
CA PHE A 108 -22.71 43.73 0.61
C PHE A 108 -21.78 43.03 -0.35
N LEU A 109 -20.98 43.82 -1.06
CA LEU A 109 -19.52 43.79 -1.01
C LEU A 109 -18.99 44.64 -2.17
N GLY A 110 -18.70 45.90 -1.84
CA GLY A 110 -17.85 46.74 -2.65
C GLY A 110 -16.42 46.21 -2.65
N GLY A 111 -15.83 46.23 -3.84
CA GLY A 111 -14.40 46.36 -4.09
C GLY A 111 -14.20 47.61 -4.95
#